data_AF-A0A0N7Z5Q7-F1
#
_entry.id   AF-A0A0N7Z5Q7-F1
#
_cell.length_a   1.000
_cell.length_b   1.000
_cell.length_c   1.000
_cell.angle_alpha   90.00
_cell.angle_beta   90.00
_cell.angle_gamma   90.00
#
_symmetry.space_group_name_H-M   'P 1'
#
loop_
_entity.id
_entity.type
_entity.pdbx_description
1 polymer ?
#
loop_
_entity_poly.entity_id
_entity_poly.type
_entity_poly.pdbx_seq_one_letter_code
_entity_poly.pdbx_strand_id
1 'polypeptide(L)'
;MIRFVNLKILLAGYLVSNAISGFFSAAYSAPRQCIPIAYVLTESDKRFKPGDILCVGDKIELREARSFRVFCLATGKVVELSNGQIAPTGCGISQEDKPQACGNNLTFCVRSRGSIAARLKITEPDGSNIVNLRPQLSWQEIPGATSYRVRILGNIAWGKATTQPRLSYPANQPSLKPGSAYRVIVSAYRGNQMILSGEQTLNVISSDQIAPISTKADQK
;
A
#
# COMPACT_ATOMS: atom_id res chain seq x y z
N MET A 1 -32.96 84.38 -7.02
CA MET A 1 -31.72 84.35 -6.21
C MET A 1 -32.04 83.65 -4.89
N ILE A 2 -31.29 82.60 -4.52
CA ILE A 2 -31.16 81.83 -3.25
C ILE A 2 -30.77 80.39 -3.69
N ARG A 3 -29.47 80.05 -3.80
CA ARG A 3 -28.55 79.40 -2.83
C ARG A 3 -29.03 78.02 -2.33
N PHE A 4 -28.41 76.91 -2.80
CA PHE A 4 -27.34 76.08 -2.16
C PHE A 4 -27.83 75.40 -0.84
N VAL A 5 -27.69 74.08 -0.55
CA VAL A 5 -27.03 72.94 -1.20
C VAL A 5 -27.35 71.61 -0.45
N ASN A 6 -27.15 70.48 -1.13
CA ASN A 6 -26.84 69.10 -0.68
C ASN A 6 -27.82 68.24 0.16
N LEU A 7 -28.20 67.09 -0.41
CA LEU A 7 -28.45 65.86 0.35
C LEU A 7 -27.73 64.67 -0.32
N LYS A 8 -26.80 64.07 0.42
CA LYS A 8 -25.90 62.98 0.00
C LYS A 8 -26.58 61.60 0.09
N ILE A 9 -26.53 60.92 -1.04
CA ILE A 9 -26.34 59.49 -1.37
C ILE A 9 -26.27 58.47 -0.21
N LEU A 10 -27.13 57.45 -0.35
CA LEU A 10 -27.20 56.13 0.29
C LEU A 10 -25.88 55.36 0.36
N LEU A 11 -25.63 54.66 1.47
CA LEU A 11 -24.93 53.37 1.46
C LEU A 11 -25.53 52.42 2.52
N ALA A 12 -26.07 51.31 2.02
CA ALA A 12 -26.57 50.18 2.80
C ALA A 12 -25.40 49.39 3.39
N GLY A 13 -25.45 49.15 4.70
CA GLY A 13 -24.52 48.26 5.40
C GLY A 13 -24.92 46.80 5.23
N TYR A 14 -24.10 46.02 4.52
CA TYR A 14 -24.09 44.56 4.60
C TYR A 14 -22.85 44.14 5.39
N LEU A 15 -23.08 43.51 6.55
CA LEU A 15 -22.05 42.82 7.33
C LEU A 15 -21.68 41.52 6.62
N VAL A 16 -20.44 41.41 6.14
CA VAL A 16 -19.86 40.14 5.68
C VAL A 16 -18.94 39.64 6.79
N SER A 17 -19.40 38.59 7.49
CA SER A 17 -18.59 37.84 8.44
C SER A 17 -17.44 37.14 7.71
N ASN A 18 -16.20 37.54 8.00
CA ASN A 18 -15.00 36.83 7.57
C ASN A 18 -14.82 35.57 8.42
N ALA A 19 -15.28 34.42 7.92
CA ALA A 19 -14.84 33.12 8.41
C ALA A 19 -13.48 32.80 7.78
N ILE A 20 -12.40 32.99 8.53
CA ILE A 20 -11.07 32.53 8.15
C ILE A 20 -11.09 31.01 8.30
N SER A 21 -11.35 30.30 7.22
CA SER A 21 -11.11 28.86 7.12
C SER A 21 -9.61 28.63 7.23
N GLY A 22 -9.15 28.33 8.45
CA GLY A 22 -7.82 27.79 8.69
C GLY A 22 -7.68 26.51 7.88
N PHE A 23 -6.86 26.58 6.83
CA PHE A 23 -6.38 25.38 6.15
C PHE A 23 -5.57 24.59 7.17
N PHE A 24 -6.16 23.51 7.69
CA PHE A 24 -5.40 22.44 8.31
C PHE A 24 -4.57 21.80 7.19
N SER A 25 -3.37 22.34 6.97
CA SER A 25 -2.33 21.59 6.29
C SER A 25 -2.07 20.37 7.17
N ALA A 26 -2.59 19.20 6.75
CA ALA A 26 -2.07 17.94 7.23
C ALA A 26 -0.57 17.99 6.97
N ALA A 27 0.21 18.17 8.04
CA ALA A 27 1.65 18.19 7.97
C ALA A 27 2.07 16.82 7.44
N TYR A 28 2.33 16.74 6.13
CA TYR A 28 2.99 15.60 5.54
C TYR A 28 4.39 15.62 6.15
N SER A 29 4.58 14.81 7.19
CA SER A 29 5.87 14.69 7.86
C SER A 29 6.87 14.20 6.82
N ALA A 30 7.96 14.94 6.67
CA ALA A 30 9.07 14.51 5.82
C ALA A 30 9.45 13.07 6.20
N PRO A 31 9.68 12.18 5.21
CA PRO A 31 9.99 10.78 5.51
C PRO A 31 11.26 10.74 6.35
N ARG A 32 11.15 10.25 7.59
CA ARG A 32 12.32 10.00 8.43
C ARG A 32 13.25 9.06 7.66
N GLN A 33 14.51 9.47 7.51
CA GLN A 33 15.57 8.63 6.94
C GLN A 33 15.94 7.56 7.97
N CYS A 34 15.11 6.52 8.09
CA CYS A 34 15.35 5.41 8.99
C CYS A 34 14.88 4.11 8.32
N ILE A 35 15.40 2.98 8.79
CA ILE A 35 14.92 1.67 8.37
C ILE A 35 13.59 1.42 9.12
N PRO A 36 12.44 1.36 8.41
CA PRO A 36 11.14 1.19 9.04
C PRO A 36 10.99 -0.25 9.53
N ILE A 37 10.51 -0.42 10.76
CA ILE A 37 10.35 -1.74 11.39
C ILE A 37 8.89 -2.11 11.64
N ALA A 38 8.02 -1.13 11.90
CA ALA A 38 6.62 -1.38 12.21
C ALA A 38 5.72 -0.17 11.97
N TYR A 39 4.41 -0.42 11.84
CA TYR A 39 3.38 0.61 11.96
C TYR A 39 2.68 0.54 13.30
N VAL A 40 2.46 1.68 13.94
CA VAL A 40 1.72 1.76 15.20
C VAL A 40 0.24 1.57 14.95
N LEU A 41 -0.41 0.70 15.72
CA LEU A 41 -1.85 0.43 15.60
C LEU A 41 -2.67 0.99 16.76
N THR A 42 -2.05 1.21 17.93
CA THR A 42 -2.73 1.71 19.13
C THR A 42 -2.02 2.90 19.76
N GLU A 43 -2.79 3.79 20.39
CA GLU A 43 -2.28 4.93 21.17
C GLU A 43 -1.88 4.48 22.57
N SER A 44 -0.63 4.05 22.73
CA SER A 44 -0.11 3.65 24.05
C SER A 44 1.22 4.33 24.42
N ASP A 45 1.78 5.14 23.52
CA ASP A 45 3.05 5.85 23.69
C ASP A 45 2.86 7.38 23.76
N LYS A 46 3.82 8.11 24.36
CA LYS A 46 3.76 9.59 24.42
C LYS A 46 4.01 10.29 23.09
N ARG A 47 4.86 9.69 22.24
CA ARG A 47 5.46 10.24 21.04
C ARG A 47 4.82 9.68 19.76
N PHE A 48 4.35 8.43 19.79
CA PHE A 48 3.82 7.76 18.61
C PHE A 48 2.29 7.62 18.63
N LYS A 49 1.67 7.92 17.48
CA LYS A 49 0.24 7.84 17.19
C LYS A 49 -0.04 6.69 16.22
N PRO A 50 -1.29 6.20 16.09
CA PRO A 50 -1.63 5.14 15.18
C PRO A 50 -1.38 5.62 13.74
N GLY A 51 -0.73 4.77 12.94
CA GLY A 51 -0.25 5.09 11.60
C GLY A 51 1.20 5.57 11.55
N ASP A 52 1.80 5.94 12.68
CA ASP A 52 3.22 6.30 12.71
C ASP A 52 4.11 5.09 12.41
N ILE A 53 5.24 5.35 11.77
CA ILE A 53 6.29 4.36 11.49
C ILE A 53 7.26 4.35 12.66
N LEU A 54 7.54 3.16 13.19
CA LEU A 54 8.65 2.93 14.11
C LEU A 54 9.93 2.64 13.34
N CYS A 55 11.03 3.21 13.81
CA CYS A 55 12.38 3.03 13.27
C CYS A 55 13.23 2.14 14.19
N VAL A 56 14.28 1.52 13.62
CA VAL A 56 15.32 0.86 14.42
C VAL A 56 15.92 1.85 15.44
N GLY A 57 15.98 1.45 16.70
CA GLY A 57 16.56 2.25 17.78
C GLY A 57 15.62 3.28 18.42
N ASP A 58 14.37 3.39 17.94
CA ASP A 58 13.36 4.19 18.62
C ASP A 58 13.12 3.68 20.05
N LYS A 59 12.84 4.62 20.95
CA LYS A 59 12.51 4.34 22.36
C LYS A 59 11.01 4.51 22.54
N ILE A 60 10.39 3.48 23.11
CA ILE A 60 8.97 3.45 23.46
C ILE A 60 8.86 3.74 24.95
N GLU A 61 8.04 4.74 25.27
CA GLU A 61 7.68 5.17 26.62
C GLU A 61 6.16 5.02 26.81
N LEU A 62 5.76 3.86 27.32
CA LEU A 62 4.35 3.56 27.58
C LEU A 62 3.82 4.43 28.72
N ARG A 63 2.68 5.10 28.49
CA ARG A 63 2.08 5.98 29.51
C ARG A 63 1.47 5.20 30.67
N GLU A 64 0.93 4.02 30.40
CA GLU A 64 0.28 3.08 31.31
C GLU A 64 0.47 1.67 30.75
N ALA A 65 0.22 0.60 31.52
CA ALA A 65 0.29 -0.79 31.07
C ALA A 65 -0.82 -1.18 30.06
N ARG A 66 -0.99 -0.35 29.03
CA ARG A 66 -1.90 -0.54 27.90
C ARG A 66 -1.16 -1.27 26.79
N SER A 67 -1.90 -2.06 26.01
CA SER A 67 -1.32 -2.82 24.91
C SER A 67 -0.85 -1.89 23.78
N PHE A 68 0.47 -1.83 23.57
CA PHE A 68 1.06 -1.09 22.45
C PHE A 68 1.26 -2.04 21.27
N ARG A 69 0.24 -2.12 20.43
CA ARG A 69 0.20 -3.03 19.30
C ARG A 69 0.77 -2.36 18.07
N VAL A 70 1.63 -3.08 17.39
CA VAL A 70 2.27 -2.63 16.16
C VAL A 70 2.17 -3.72 15.09
N PHE A 71 2.09 -3.32 13.82
CA PHE A 71 2.22 -4.24 12.69
C PHE A 71 3.68 -4.33 12.29
N CYS A 72 4.32 -5.48 12.57
CA CYS A 72 5.71 -5.71 12.22
C CYS A 72 5.88 -5.91 10.72
N LEU A 73 6.73 -5.10 10.08
CA LEU A 73 6.94 -5.16 8.64
C LEU A 73 7.74 -6.40 8.21
N ALA A 74 8.69 -6.83 9.04
CA ALA A 74 9.54 -7.99 8.74
C ALA A 74 8.77 -9.32 8.81
N THR A 75 7.84 -9.46 9.77
CA THR A 75 7.11 -10.71 10.00
C THR A 75 5.66 -10.69 9.50
N GLY A 76 5.12 -9.51 9.19
CA GLY A 76 3.71 -9.33 8.81
C GLY A 76 2.71 -9.63 9.93
N LYS A 77 3.16 -9.70 11.19
CA LYS A 77 2.33 -10.01 12.36
C LYS A 77 2.07 -8.77 13.20
N VAL A 78 0.93 -8.76 13.90
CA VAL A 78 0.66 -7.79 14.95
C VAL A 78 1.36 -8.27 16.23
N VAL A 79 2.24 -7.45 16.76
CA VAL A 79 3.02 -7.74 17.98
C VAL A 79 2.73 -6.66 19.02
N GLU A 80 2.73 -7.06 20.28
CA GLU A 80 2.62 -6.15 21.42
C GLU A 80 4.02 -5.83 21.93
N LEU A 81 4.37 -4.55 21.92
CA LEU A 81 5.68 -4.10 22.38
C LEU A 81 5.61 -3.62 23.83
N SER A 82 6.62 -4.01 24.60
CA SER A 82 6.82 -3.54 25.97
C SER A 82 7.61 -2.23 26.00
N ASN A 83 7.56 -1.54 27.14
CA ASN A 83 8.32 -0.32 27.39
C ASN A 83 9.84 -0.56 27.22
N GLY A 84 10.54 0.35 26.55
CA GLY A 84 11.99 0.24 26.36
C GLY A 84 12.48 0.57 24.94
N GLN A 85 13.74 0.23 24.68
CA GLN A 85 14.35 0.44 23.36
C GLN A 85 13.97 -0.70 22.42
N ILE A 86 13.57 -0.36 21.19
CA ILE A 86 13.27 -1.37 20.19
C ILE A 86 14.57 -2.04 19.73
N ALA A 87 14.61 -3.37 19.80
CA ALA A 87 15.77 -4.16 19.44
C ALA A 87 16.14 -3.97 17.95
N PRO A 88 17.42 -4.13 17.58
CA PRO A 88 17.87 -4.08 16.18
C PRO A 88 17.16 -5.12 15.28
N THR A 89 16.73 -6.24 15.87
CA THR A 89 15.99 -7.32 15.21
C THR A 89 14.52 -6.99 14.94
N GLY A 90 14.03 -5.81 15.37
CA GLY A 90 12.66 -5.34 15.14
C GLY A 90 11.75 -5.48 16.36
N CYS A 91 10.50 -5.92 16.15
CA CYS A 91 9.37 -5.88 17.11
C CYS A 91 9.49 -6.79 18.35
N GLY A 92 10.65 -6.85 19.02
CA GLY A 92 10.77 -7.45 20.35
C GLY A 92 10.51 -8.96 20.42
N ILE A 93 10.86 -9.71 19.36
CA ILE A 93 10.88 -11.18 19.45
C ILE A 93 12.04 -11.56 20.38
N SER A 94 11.74 -12.18 21.52
CA SER A 94 12.69 -12.58 22.58
C SER A 94 13.70 -13.58 22.02
N GLN A 95 14.86 -13.08 21.59
CA GLN A 95 15.74 -13.76 20.66
C GLN A 95 15.00 -14.09 19.37
N GLU A 96 15.65 -13.89 18.23
CA GLU A 96 15.34 -14.77 17.11
C GLU A 96 15.32 -16.19 17.71
N ASP A 97 14.26 -16.97 17.45
CA ASP A 97 14.51 -18.40 17.28
C ASP A 97 15.69 -18.42 16.33
N LYS A 98 16.90 -18.60 16.88
CA LYS A 98 18.12 -18.83 16.11
C LYS A 98 17.63 -19.75 15.02
N PRO A 99 17.76 -19.43 13.72
CA PRO A 99 17.32 -20.36 12.69
C PRO A 99 17.94 -21.69 13.06
N GLN A 100 17.13 -22.62 13.58
CA GLN A 100 17.67 -23.82 14.18
C GLN A 100 18.22 -24.55 12.98
N ALA A 101 19.54 -24.47 12.81
CA ALA A 101 20.24 -25.29 11.85
C ALA A 101 19.76 -26.70 12.17
N CYS A 102 19.18 -27.36 11.17
CA CYS A 102 18.62 -28.69 11.35
C CYS A 102 19.71 -29.55 11.98
N GLY A 103 19.53 -29.86 13.27
CA GLY A 103 20.33 -30.86 13.93
C GLY A 103 20.13 -32.19 13.24
N ASN A 104 21.03 -33.12 13.49
CA ASN A 104 21.19 -34.38 12.76
C ASN A 104 20.00 -35.36 12.91
N ASN A 105 18.90 -34.93 13.53
CA ASN A 105 17.71 -35.72 13.78
C ASN A 105 16.54 -35.14 12.97
N LEU A 106 16.18 -35.83 11.89
CA LEU A 106 15.27 -35.41 10.82
C LEU A 106 13.79 -35.43 11.22
N THR A 107 13.44 -34.99 12.42
CA THR A 107 12.04 -34.84 12.85
C THR A 107 11.57 -33.42 12.56
N PHE A 108 11.28 -33.20 11.27
CA PHE A 108 10.49 -32.09 10.71
C PHE A 108 11.12 -30.68 10.73
N CYS A 109 12.16 -30.49 9.90
CA CYS A 109 12.52 -29.16 9.43
C CYS A 109 11.63 -28.74 8.24
N VAL A 110 10.62 -27.90 8.47
CA VAL A 110 9.99 -27.17 7.37
C VAL A 110 10.92 -26.03 6.96
N ARG A 111 11.87 -26.32 6.07
CA ARG A 111 12.26 -25.29 5.11
C ARG A 111 11.05 -25.10 4.22
N SER A 112 10.34 -23.99 4.33
CA SER A 112 9.36 -23.60 3.31
C SER A 112 10.09 -23.14 2.04
N ARG A 113 10.87 -24.04 1.41
CA ARG A 113 11.03 -24.00 -0.04
C ARG A 113 9.66 -24.30 -0.61
N GLY A 114 8.97 -23.24 -1.04
CA GLY A 114 7.67 -23.36 -1.67
C GLY A 114 6.64 -24.00 -0.74
N SER A 115 6.09 -23.21 0.18
CA SER A 115 4.73 -23.50 0.63
C SER A 115 3.87 -23.63 -0.63
N ILE A 116 3.38 -24.83 -0.93
CA ILE A 116 2.26 -25.02 -1.86
C ILE A 116 0.98 -24.57 -1.15
N ALA A 117 1.03 -23.41 -0.46
CA ALA A 117 -0.17 -22.67 -0.16
C ALA A 117 -0.83 -22.43 -1.51
N ALA A 118 -2.06 -22.90 -1.63
CA ALA A 118 -2.91 -22.52 -2.74
C ALA A 118 -2.77 -21.00 -2.92
N ARG A 119 -2.36 -20.59 -4.11
CA ARG A 119 -2.22 -19.18 -4.45
C ARG A 119 -3.32 -18.86 -5.45
N LEU A 120 -3.91 -17.68 -5.32
CA LEU A 120 -4.81 -17.20 -6.35
C LEU A 120 -3.98 -17.02 -7.64
N LYS A 121 -4.44 -17.62 -8.73
CA LYS A 121 -3.78 -17.50 -10.03
C LYS A 121 -4.41 -16.37 -10.82
N ILE A 122 -3.60 -15.36 -11.15
CA ILE A 122 -3.96 -14.32 -12.11
C ILE A 122 -3.82 -14.95 -13.50
N THR A 123 -4.87 -14.81 -14.32
CA THR A 123 -4.98 -15.42 -15.65
C THR A 123 -4.83 -14.38 -16.76
N GLU A 124 -5.14 -13.12 -16.47
CA GLU A 124 -4.90 -12.01 -17.40
C GLU A 124 -4.20 -10.86 -16.67
N PRO A 125 -3.15 -10.27 -17.26
CA PRO A 125 -2.56 -10.59 -18.57
C PRO A 125 -1.84 -11.96 -18.59
N ASP A 126 -1.82 -12.61 -19.75
CA ASP A 126 -1.04 -13.84 -19.92
C ASP A 126 0.46 -13.49 -19.99
N GLY A 127 1.24 -14.12 -19.14
CA GLY A 127 2.67 -13.84 -18.98
C GLY A 127 2.99 -12.53 -18.25
N SER A 128 4.29 -12.23 -18.13
CA SER A 128 4.80 -11.10 -17.36
C SER A 128 5.06 -9.85 -18.21
N ASN A 129 5.03 -9.93 -19.53
CA ASN A 129 5.39 -8.81 -20.41
C ASN A 129 4.15 -8.27 -21.11
N ILE A 130 3.88 -6.97 -20.96
CA ILE A 130 2.69 -6.33 -21.52
C ILE A 130 3.04 -5.03 -22.25
N VAL A 131 2.24 -4.71 -23.26
CA VAL A 131 2.32 -3.45 -24.03
C VAL A 131 1.18 -2.52 -23.65
N ASN A 132 0.03 -3.10 -23.28
CA ASN A 132 -1.14 -2.34 -22.89
C ASN A 132 -0.89 -1.64 -21.54
N LEU A 133 -1.00 -0.32 -21.52
CA LEU A 133 -0.77 0.51 -20.33
C LEU A 133 -1.96 0.49 -19.34
N ARG A 134 -3.09 -0.08 -19.77
CA ARG A 134 -4.32 -0.24 -18.97
C ARG A 134 -4.88 -1.65 -19.19
N PRO A 135 -4.15 -2.69 -18.74
CA PRO A 135 -4.55 -4.07 -18.98
C PRO A 135 -5.83 -4.43 -18.23
N GLN A 136 -6.65 -5.29 -18.84
CA GLN A 136 -7.66 -6.02 -18.10
C GLN A 136 -6.96 -7.02 -17.18
N LEU A 137 -7.45 -7.13 -15.94
CA LEU A 137 -6.96 -8.06 -14.95
C LEU A 137 -8.04 -9.10 -14.69
N SER A 138 -7.68 -10.38 -14.78
CA SER A 138 -8.60 -11.48 -14.50
C SER A 138 -7.88 -12.56 -13.71
N TRP A 139 -8.61 -13.31 -12.89
CA TRP A 139 -8.06 -14.37 -12.07
C TRP A 139 -9.05 -15.50 -11.88
N GLN A 140 -8.55 -16.65 -11.41
CA GLN A 140 -9.40 -17.78 -11.07
C GLN A 140 -10.34 -17.41 -9.91
N GLU A 141 -11.63 -17.69 -10.09
CA GLU A 141 -12.63 -17.54 -9.04
C GLU A 141 -12.33 -18.46 -7.85
N ILE A 142 -12.41 -17.90 -6.63
CA ILE A 142 -12.10 -18.61 -5.40
C ILE A 142 -13.40 -19.01 -4.69
N PRO A 143 -13.65 -20.31 -4.47
CA PRO A 143 -14.84 -20.78 -3.77
C PRO A 143 -15.00 -20.14 -2.38
N GLY A 144 -16.16 -19.57 -2.13
CA GLY A 144 -16.49 -18.90 -0.88
C GLY A 144 -15.83 -17.52 -0.68
N ALA A 145 -15.26 -16.93 -1.74
CA ALA A 145 -14.93 -15.51 -1.77
C ALA A 145 -16.20 -14.68 -2.05
N THR A 146 -16.40 -13.63 -1.27
CA THR A 146 -17.50 -12.66 -1.45
C THR A 146 -17.01 -11.37 -2.12
N SER A 147 -15.71 -11.09 -2.08
CA SER A 147 -15.12 -9.93 -2.76
C SER A 147 -13.62 -10.12 -3.00
N TYR A 148 -13.06 -9.27 -3.86
CA TYR A 148 -11.65 -9.21 -4.18
C TYR A 148 -11.13 -7.79 -4.02
N ARG A 149 -9.85 -7.67 -3.66
CA ARG A 149 -9.11 -6.40 -3.71
C ARG A 149 -7.89 -6.57 -4.60
N VAL A 150 -7.81 -5.72 -5.62
CA VAL A 150 -6.68 -5.64 -6.53
C VAL A 150 -5.80 -4.47 -6.12
N ARG A 151 -4.49 -4.67 -6.10
CA ARG A 151 -3.49 -3.63 -5.84
C ARG A 151 -2.42 -3.68 -6.93
N ILE A 152 -2.06 -2.52 -7.47
CA ILE A 152 -0.89 -2.34 -8.32
C ILE A 152 0.14 -1.56 -7.54
N LEU A 153 1.40 -2.03 -7.53
CA LEU A 153 2.53 -1.41 -6.85
C LEU A 153 3.70 -1.27 -7.81
N GLY A 154 4.33 -0.10 -7.83
CA GLY A 154 5.51 0.22 -8.65
C GLY A 154 5.74 1.73 -8.62
N ASN A 155 6.11 2.32 -9.77
CA ASN A 155 6.22 3.77 -9.91
C ASN A 155 4.87 4.52 -9.73
N ILE A 156 3.77 3.78 -9.81
CA ILE A 156 2.45 4.22 -9.38
C ILE A 156 1.90 3.16 -8.43
N ALA A 157 1.01 3.56 -7.53
CA ALA A 157 0.35 2.64 -6.62
C ALA A 157 -1.14 2.97 -6.50
N TRP A 158 -1.99 1.95 -6.62
CA TRP A 158 -3.42 2.10 -6.40
C TRP A 158 -4.05 0.76 -6.01
N GLY A 159 -5.25 0.81 -5.44
CA GLY A 159 -6.05 -0.37 -5.16
C GLY A 159 -7.53 -0.17 -5.45
N LYS A 160 -8.23 -1.26 -5.81
CA LYS A 160 -9.67 -1.26 -6.07
C LYS A 160 -10.31 -2.56 -5.63
N ALA A 161 -11.50 -2.46 -5.05
CA ALA A 161 -12.32 -3.61 -4.71
C ALA A 161 -13.29 -3.97 -5.87
N THR A 162 -13.59 -5.25 -6.01
CA THR A 162 -14.60 -5.76 -6.96
C THR A 162 -15.23 -7.03 -6.41
N THR A 163 -16.45 -7.33 -6.82
CA THR A 163 -17.14 -8.58 -6.51
C THR A 163 -16.94 -9.64 -7.59
N GLN A 164 -16.52 -9.24 -8.79
CA GLN A 164 -16.26 -10.14 -9.92
C GLN A 164 -14.79 -10.60 -9.93
N PRO A 165 -14.46 -11.80 -10.46
CA PRO A 165 -13.09 -12.29 -10.60
C PRO A 165 -12.32 -11.63 -11.77
N ARG A 166 -12.69 -10.38 -12.09
CA ARG A 166 -12.11 -9.57 -13.15
C ARG A 166 -12.22 -8.09 -12.79
N LEU A 167 -11.29 -7.31 -13.30
CA LEU A 167 -11.25 -5.87 -13.15
C LEU A 167 -10.70 -5.21 -14.41
N SER A 168 -11.54 -4.45 -15.11
CA SER A 168 -11.06 -3.50 -16.11
C SER A 168 -10.27 -2.38 -15.44
N TYR A 169 -9.14 -2.02 -16.04
CA TYR A 169 -8.28 -0.98 -15.49
C TYR A 169 -9.07 0.34 -15.31
N PRO A 170 -9.12 0.92 -14.10
CA PRO A 170 -9.97 2.09 -13.88
C PRO A 170 -9.46 3.32 -14.63
N ALA A 171 -10.35 4.02 -15.34
CA ALA A 171 -10.00 5.22 -16.11
C ALA A 171 -9.44 6.36 -15.24
N ASN A 172 -9.92 6.47 -14.00
CA ASN A 172 -9.48 7.48 -13.03
C ASN A 172 -8.13 7.17 -12.35
N GLN A 173 -7.51 6.04 -12.65
CA GLN A 173 -6.19 5.69 -12.13
C GLN A 173 -5.09 6.04 -13.14
N PRO A 174 -3.87 6.40 -12.71
CA PRO A 174 -2.74 6.62 -13.62
C PRO A 174 -2.49 5.38 -14.48
N SER A 175 -2.15 5.57 -15.76
CA SER A 175 -1.76 4.46 -16.63
C SER A 175 -0.39 3.92 -16.23
N LEU A 176 -0.11 2.66 -16.59
CA LEU A 176 1.22 2.10 -16.45
C LEU A 176 2.20 2.82 -17.40
N LYS A 177 3.49 2.80 -17.06
CA LYS A 177 4.55 3.45 -17.85
C LYS A 177 5.44 2.40 -18.53
N PRO A 178 5.73 2.53 -19.83
CA PRO A 178 6.75 1.72 -20.50
C PRO A 178 8.10 1.76 -19.78
N GLY A 179 8.84 0.66 -19.84
CA GLY A 179 10.13 0.49 -19.17
C GLY A 179 10.03 0.27 -17.65
N SER A 180 8.82 0.21 -17.08
CA SER A 180 8.61 -0.02 -15.65
C SER A 180 8.05 -1.42 -15.37
N ALA A 181 8.39 -1.96 -14.20
CA ALA A 181 7.82 -3.18 -13.68
C ALA A 181 6.82 -2.88 -12.55
N TYR A 182 5.72 -3.63 -12.51
CA TYR A 182 4.64 -3.47 -11.55
C TYR A 182 4.28 -4.81 -10.93
N ARG A 183 4.03 -4.80 -9.63
CA ARG A 183 3.46 -5.95 -8.91
C ARG A 183 1.96 -5.79 -8.83
N VAL A 184 1.23 -6.75 -9.39
CA VAL A 184 -0.21 -6.88 -9.25
C VAL A 184 -0.48 -7.90 -8.16
N ILE A 185 -1.23 -7.50 -7.15
CA ILE A 185 -1.62 -8.34 -6.03
C ILE A 185 -3.14 -8.42 -6.01
N VAL A 186 -3.67 -9.64 -6.06
CA VAL A 186 -5.11 -9.90 -5.94
C VAL A 186 -5.36 -10.69 -4.68
N SER A 187 -6.19 -10.16 -3.79
CA SER A 187 -6.56 -10.78 -2.53
C SER A 187 -8.06 -11.08 -2.51
N ALA A 188 -8.43 -12.33 -2.25
CA ALA A 188 -9.80 -12.80 -2.10
C ALA A 188 -10.24 -12.72 -0.64
N TYR A 189 -11.48 -12.30 -0.42
CA TYR A 189 -12.05 -12.09 0.90
C TYR A 189 -13.38 -12.84 1.06
N ARG A 190 -13.61 -13.38 2.25
CA ARG A 190 -14.91 -13.83 2.73
C ARG A 190 -15.35 -12.89 3.84
N GLY A 191 -16.29 -12.00 3.54
CA GLY A 191 -16.58 -10.86 4.42
C GLY A 191 -15.33 -10.00 4.64
N ASN A 192 -14.90 -9.86 5.89
CA ASN A 192 -13.70 -9.08 6.24
C ASN A 192 -12.42 -9.93 6.34
N GLN A 193 -12.51 -11.25 6.21
CA GLN A 193 -11.35 -12.14 6.31
C GLN A 193 -10.74 -12.38 4.92
N MET A 194 -9.44 -12.11 4.78
CA MET A 194 -8.69 -12.51 3.59
C MET A 194 -8.50 -14.02 3.62
N ILE A 195 -8.92 -14.71 2.57
CA ILE A 195 -8.86 -16.18 2.48
C ILE A 195 -7.76 -16.67 1.55
N LEU A 196 -7.43 -15.91 0.51
CA LEU A 196 -6.39 -16.28 -0.46
C LEU A 196 -5.78 -15.02 -1.07
N SER A 197 -4.53 -15.10 -1.50
CA SER A 197 -3.89 -14.04 -2.26
C SER A 197 -3.00 -14.62 -3.35
N GLY A 198 -2.83 -13.83 -4.41
CA GLY A 198 -1.95 -14.12 -5.54
C GLY A 198 -1.23 -12.86 -5.94
N GLU A 199 -0.07 -13.03 -6.57
CA GLU A 199 0.66 -11.92 -7.17
C GLU A 199 1.25 -12.30 -8.53
N GLN A 200 1.40 -11.29 -9.38
CA GLN A 200 2.04 -11.38 -10.69
C GLN A 200 2.82 -10.10 -10.95
N THR A 201 4.00 -10.23 -11.55
CA THR A 201 4.80 -9.10 -12.01
C THR A 201 4.50 -8.82 -13.48
N LEU A 202 4.22 -7.56 -13.79
CA LEU A 202 4.01 -7.04 -15.13
C LEU A 202 5.15 -6.09 -15.49
N ASN A 203 5.94 -6.44 -16.49
CA ASN A 203 6.93 -5.60 -17.13
C ASN A 203 6.25 -4.93 -18.33
N VAL A 204 6.23 -3.60 -18.33
CA VAL A 204 5.61 -2.84 -19.43
C VAL A 204 6.67 -2.53 -20.47
N ILE A 205 6.54 -3.13 -21.65
CA ILE A 205 7.47 -2.95 -22.75
C ILE A 205 7.01 -1.77 -23.61
N SER A 206 7.96 -0.98 -24.13
CA SER A 206 7.64 0.06 -25.13
C SER A 206 7.16 -0.60 -26.43
N SER A 207 6.13 -0.05 -27.06
CA SER A 207 5.64 -0.49 -28.38
C SER A 207 6.72 -0.46 -29.46
N ASP A 208 7.72 0.42 -29.31
CA ASP A 208 8.82 0.58 -30.27
C ASP A 208 9.77 -0.63 -30.28
N GLN A 209 9.77 -1.42 -29.20
CA GLN A 209 10.53 -2.67 -29.09
C GLN A 209 9.82 -3.86 -29.76
N ILE A 210 8.64 -3.63 -30.35
CA ILE A 210 7.77 -4.63 -31.00
C ILE A 210 7.72 -4.38 -32.52
N ALA A 211 8.61 -3.54 -33.05
CA ALA A 211 8.80 -3.43 -34.49
C ALA A 211 8.99 -4.85 -35.08
N PRO A 212 8.25 -5.20 -36.14
CA PRO A 212 8.07 -6.59 -36.52
C PRO A 212 9.40 -7.23 -36.89
N ILE A 213 9.61 -8.44 -36.38
CA ILE A 213 10.62 -9.42 -36.84
C ILE A 213 10.27 -9.91 -38.28
N SER A 214 9.63 -9.09 -39.11
CA SER A 214 9.06 -9.46 -40.41
C SER A 214 9.67 -8.68 -41.60
N THR A 215 10.83 -8.04 -41.46
CA THR A 215 11.46 -7.33 -42.60
C THR A 215 12.93 -7.69 -42.84
N LYS A 216 13.33 -8.95 -42.58
CA LYS A 216 14.61 -9.49 -43.07
C LYS A 216 14.51 -10.91 -43.65
N ALA A 217 13.48 -11.18 -44.45
CA ALA A 217 13.42 -12.36 -45.31
C ALA A 217 13.39 -12.04 -46.82
N ASP A 218 13.04 -10.81 -47.22
CA ASP A 218 12.99 -10.42 -48.63
C ASP A 218 13.93 -9.25 -48.93
N GLN A 219 15.25 -9.49 -48.91
CA GLN A 219 16.21 -8.70 -49.69
C GLN A 219 17.30 -9.61 -50.25
N LYS A 220 16.99 -10.11 -51.45
CA LYS A 220 17.86 -10.31 -52.62
C LYS A 220 18.98 -11.34 -52.57
#